data_AF-Q48592-F1
#
_entry.id   AF-Q48592-F1
#
_cell.length_a   1.000
_cell.length_b   1.000
_cell.length_c   1.000
_cell.angle_alpha   90.00
_cell.angle_beta   90.00
_cell.angle_gamma   90.00
#
_symmetry.space_group_name_H-M   'P 1'
#
loop_
_entity.id
_entity.type
_entity.pdbx_description
1 polymer ?
#
loop_
_entity_poly.entity_id
_entity_poly.type
_entity_poly.pdbx_seq_one_letter_code
_entity_poly.pdbx_strand_id
1 'polypeptide(L)'
;MRKLLLQDGSYQTKFNKIDVTPPTGVSKLEYIETKLLQEINNKNPRLNILAIEYLDINNEFTGFIGGTYSALIIDEENIPSIPTSIIDDSRYFTDAIGNVIRQRIMAYVFTSPATKDEGRNITVAQDIFPRLLDYIDQYINSPSYTYANHPFYYISLMTPSGQLQASLLSNYARLNQLDFEYIELFPTGVNFSKMPRDVEGAIDFIANLPRSRKTISDVQVTDEYEFDVINKKLTILSGTLLVNLTHNNFGRKVERTRRGNAGFKGSEEKFYWLDVLSMFELALRNNYEIDYSQLWDWYNQNQRVNSFGNGDKFPRFESLLKYFDKKTLKG
;
A
#
# COMPACT_ATOMS: atom_id res chain seq x y z
N MET A 1 -3.56 17.28 20.07
CA MET A 1 -2.95 18.13 19.00
C MET A 1 -2.44 17.18 17.94
N ARG A 2 -2.79 17.38 16.67
CA ARG A 2 -2.43 16.40 15.63
C ARG A 2 -1.18 16.81 14.88
N LYS A 3 -0.31 15.82 14.66
CA LYS A 3 0.99 15.97 14.01
C LYS A 3 1.16 14.92 12.93
N LEU A 4 1.95 15.25 11.91
CA LEU A 4 2.50 14.30 10.96
C LEU A 4 3.92 13.94 11.41
N LEU A 5 4.12 12.70 11.82
CA LEU A 5 5.45 12.16 12.15
C LEU A 5 6.11 11.62 10.88
N LEU A 6 7.30 12.11 10.58
CA LEU A 6 8.13 11.65 9.48
C LEU A 6 9.37 10.94 10.02
N GLN A 7 9.79 9.86 9.36
CA GLN A 7 10.99 9.12 9.76
C GLN A 7 12.24 10.02 9.68
N ASP A 8 12.92 10.21 10.81
CA ASP A 8 14.07 11.11 10.90
C ASP A 8 15.23 10.71 9.96
N GLY A 9 15.99 11.70 9.51
CA GLY A 9 17.13 11.60 8.59
C GLY A 9 16.76 11.25 7.13
N SER A 10 15.64 10.55 6.92
CA SER A 10 15.23 10.07 5.60
C SER A 10 14.45 11.14 4.81
N TYR A 11 13.49 11.81 5.45
CA TYR A 11 12.57 12.72 4.76
C TYR A 11 13.19 14.08 4.44
N GLN A 12 14.02 14.66 5.32
CA GLN A 12 14.67 15.95 5.01
C GLN A 12 15.56 15.83 3.77
N THR A 13 16.36 14.76 3.70
CA THR A 13 17.21 14.45 2.53
C THR A 13 16.36 14.25 1.27
N LYS A 14 15.23 13.56 1.41
CA LYS A 14 14.31 13.27 0.31
C LYS A 14 13.63 14.54 -0.23
N PHE A 15 13.13 15.41 0.64
CA PHE A 15 12.50 16.67 0.25
C PHE A 15 13.46 17.59 -0.51
N ASN A 16 14.74 17.58 -0.14
CA ASN A 16 15.76 18.34 -0.87
C ASN A 16 15.92 17.92 -2.34
N LYS A 17 15.64 16.66 -2.66
CA LYS A 17 15.72 16.10 -4.03
C LYS A 17 14.50 16.41 -4.90
N ILE A 18 13.41 16.90 -4.31
CA ILE A 18 12.21 17.27 -5.09
C ILE A 18 12.57 18.42 -6.04
N ASP A 19 12.26 18.22 -7.32
CA ASP A 19 12.49 19.17 -8.39
C ASP A 19 11.42 20.26 -8.39
N VAL A 20 11.57 21.21 -7.46
CA VAL A 20 10.69 22.37 -7.30
C VAL A 20 11.48 23.61 -6.90
N THR A 21 11.01 24.77 -7.35
CA THR A 21 11.54 26.08 -6.98
C THR A 21 10.62 26.70 -5.94
N PRO A 22 11.07 26.89 -4.68
CA PRO A 22 10.25 27.55 -3.65
C PRO A 22 10.13 29.06 -3.93
N PRO A 23 9.12 29.74 -3.34
CA PRO A 23 9.01 31.20 -3.37
C PRO A 23 10.28 31.89 -2.84
N THR A 24 10.55 33.11 -3.32
CA THR A 24 11.71 33.90 -2.85
C THR A 24 11.68 34.08 -1.34
N GLY A 25 12.78 33.74 -0.68
CA GLY A 25 12.93 33.86 0.78
C GLY A 25 12.45 32.66 1.59
N VAL A 26 11.84 31.64 0.97
CA VAL A 26 11.37 30.41 1.65
C VAL A 26 12.32 29.26 1.34
N SER A 27 12.73 28.50 2.36
CA SER A 27 13.57 27.32 2.15
C SER A 27 12.79 26.21 1.44
N LYS A 28 13.47 25.34 0.68
CA LYS A 28 12.80 24.20 0.02
C LYS A 28 12.09 23.30 1.03
N LEU A 29 12.74 23.04 2.17
CA LEU A 29 12.17 22.20 3.24
C LEU A 29 10.88 22.81 3.78
N GLU A 30 10.91 24.06 4.20
CA GLU A 30 9.75 24.80 4.72
C GLU A 30 8.60 24.87 3.71
N TYR A 31 8.93 25.08 2.42
CA TYR A 31 7.95 25.07 1.35
C TYR A 31 7.24 23.71 1.22
N ILE A 32 8.00 22.61 1.23
CA ILE A 32 7.46 21.24 1.11
C ILE A 32 6.62 20.88 2.35
N GLU A 33 7.11 21.19 3.55
CA GLU A 33 6.41 20.93 4.81
C GLU A 33 5.08 21.68 4.89
N THR A 34 5.10 22.97 4.55
CA THR A 34 3.89 23.80 4.49
C THR A 34 2.89 23.22 3.49
N LYS A 35 3.38 22.83 2.31
CA LYS A 35 2.52 22.26 1.27
C LYS A 35 1.95 20.90 1.68
N LEU A 36 2.72 20.05 2.35
CA LEU A 36 2.23 18.76 2.89
C LEU A 36 1.07 18.96 3.85
N LEU A 37 1.23 19.84 4.84
CA LEU A 37 0.17 20.15 5.80
C LEU A 37 -1.08 20.70 5.11
N GLN A 38 -0.89 21.59 4.13
CA GLN A 38 -1.99 22.14 3.34
C GLN A 38 -2.74 21.05 2.55
N GLU A 39 -2.05 20.22 1.77
CA GLU A 39 -2.74 19.24 0.91
C GLU A 39 -3.41 18.13 1.72
N ILE A 40 -2.83 17.70 2.85
CA ILE A 40 -3.48 16.74 3.75
C ILE A 40 -4.77 17.33 4.35
N ASN A 41 -4.70 18.56 4.87
CA ASN A 41 -5.86 19.22 5.46
C ASN A 41 -6.91 19.63 4.42
N ASN A 42 -6.51 19.96 3.18
CA ASN A 42 -7.44 20.21 2.08
C ASN A 42 -8.22 18.93 1.72
N LYS A 43 -7.52 17.79 1.67
CA LYS A 43 -8.12 16.49 1.39
C LYS A 43 -9.06 16.05 2.51
N ASN A 44 -8.68 16.27 3.77
CA ASN A 44 -9.51 15.97 4.93
C ASN A 44 -9.39 17.04 6.03
N PRO A 45 -10.26 18.07 6.00
CA PRO A 45 -10.20 19.19 6.96
C PRO A 45 -10.41 18.75 8.41
N ARG A 46 -11.03 17.59 8.64
CA ARG A 46 -11.24 17.06 9.99
C ARG A 46 -9.96 16.56 10.63
N LEU A 47 -8.91 16.27 9.86
CA LEU A 47 -7.60 15.90 10.41
C LEU A 47 -6.98 17.09 11.14
N ASN A 48 -7.03 18.30 10.57
CA ASN A 48 -6.47 19.51 11.19
C ASN A 48 -5.06 19.29 11.76
N ILE A 49 -4.15 18.79 10.92
CA ILE A 49 -2.74 18.56 11.27
C ILE A 49 -2.05 19.90 11.38
N LEU A 50 -1.40 20.16 12.52
CA LEU A 50 -0.86 21.48 12.85
C LEU A 50 0.66 21.55 12.71
N ALA A 51 1.37 20.42 12.75
CA ALA A 51 2.82 20.39 12.72
C ALA A 51 3.38 19.10 12.10
N ILE A 52 4.63 19.19 11.66
CA ILE A 52 5.46 18.06 11.27
C ILE A 52 6.53 17.86 12.35
N GLU A 53 6.78 16.60 12.71
CA GLU A 53 7.83 16.22 13.65
C GLU A 53 8.65 15.08 13.04
N TYR A 54 9.97 15.13 13.21
CA TYR A 54 10.89 14.10 12.74
C TYR A 54 11.29 13.21 13.90
N LEU A 55 11.06 11.92 13.75
CA LEU A 55 11.27 10.93 14.81
C LEU A 55 11.71 9.60 14.20
N ASP A 56 12.48 8.81 14.93
CA ASP A 56 12.69 7.41 14.57
C ASP A 56 11.47 6.56 14.93
N ILE A 57 10.46 6.58 14.05
CA ILE A 57 9.14 5.99 14.31
C ILE A 57 9.24 4.49 14.62
N ASN A 58 10.13 3.76 13.93
CA ASN A 58 10.29 2.32 14.12
C ASN A 58 10.80 1.95 15.51
N ASN A 59 11.60 2.82 16.13
CA ASN A 59 12.12 2.60 17.48
C ASN A 59 11.14 3.10 18.56
N GLU A 60 10.27 4.04 18.22
CA GLU A 60 9.44 4.78 19.18
C GLU A 60 8.01 4.26 19.28
N PHE A 61 7.50 3.61 18.22
CA PHE A 61 6.16 2.99 18.20
C PHE A 61 6.30 1.47 18.12
N THR A 62 5.97 0.79 19.22
CA THR A 62 5.98 -0.68 19.26
C THR A 62 4.89 -1.24 18.35
N GLY A 63 5.26 -2.16 17.45
CA GLY A 63 4.31 -2.78 16.52
C GLY A 63 4.00 -1.97 15.26
N PHE A 64 4.66 -0.83 15.05
CA PHE A 64 4.58 -0.10 13.78
C PHE A 64 5.29 -0.87 12.67
N ILE A 65 4.58 -1.19 11.59
CA ILE A 65 5.13 -1.88 10.42
C ILE A 65 5.61 -0.84 9.40
N GLY A 66 6.68 -0.13 9.75
CA GLY A 66 7.18 1.08 9.09
C GLY A 66 8.49 0.97 8.30
N GLY A 67 8.61 1.80 7.25
CA GLY A 67 9.71 1.80 6.30
C GLY A 67 10.27 3.18 6.03
N THR A 68 11.22 3.25 5.11
CA THR A 68 11.81 4.52 4.66
C THR A 68 10.76 5.46 4.05
N TYR A 69 9.64 4.93 3.55
CA TYR A 69 8.56 5.72 2.98
C TYR A 69 7.29 5.72 3.82
N SER A 70 7.39 5.34 5.10
CA SER A 70 6.28 5.36 6.03
C SER A 70 6.33 6.60 6.93
N ALA A 71 5.17 7.01 7.40
CA ALA A 71 4.93 8.14 8.28
C ALA A 71 3.64 7.87 9.07
N LEU A 72 3.38 8.67 10.11
CA LEU A 72 2.18 8.54 10.94
C LEU A 72 1.46 9.87 11.07
N ILE A 73 0.14 9.84 11.07
CA ILE A 73 -0.65 10.93 11.64
C ILE A 73 -1.00 10.51 13.06
N ILE A 74 -0.63 11.32 14.03
CA ILE A 74 -0.88 11.06 15.44
C ILE A 74 -1.73 12.14 16.08
N ASP A 75 -2.41 11.80 17.17
CA ASP A 75 -2.99 12.76 18.10
C ASP A 75 -2.22 12.74 19.41
N GLU A 76 -1.75 13.91 19.81
CA GLU A 76 -0.93 14.15 20.99
C GLU A 76 -1.77 14.76 22.11
N GLU A 77 -1.74 14.15 23.30
CA GLU A 77 -2.44 14.66 24.47
C GLU A 77 -1.59 14.58 25.73
N ASN A 78 -1.77 15.57 26.61
CA ASN A 78 -1.21 15.53 27.95
C ASN A 78 -2.08 14.60 28.80
N ILE A 79 -1.46 13.65 29.48
CA ILE A 79 -2.14 12.73 30.38
C ILE A 79 -1.58 12.86 31.81
N PRO A 80 -2.32 12.39 32.84
CA PRO A 80 -1.87 12.53 34.22
C PRO A 80 -0.63 11.69 34.56
N SER A 81 -0.50 10.49 33.97
CA SER A 81 0.59 9.55 34.23
C SER A 81 0.70 8.50 33.12
N ILE A 82 1.90 7.92 32.97
CA ILE A 82 2.13 6.81 32.02
C ILE A 82 1.38 5.56 32.57
N PRO A 83 0.57 4.88 31.74
CA PRO A 83 -0.13 3.68 32.17
C PRO A 83 0.86 2.54 32.47
N THR A 84 0.51 1.69 33.43
CA THR A 84 1.33 0.53 33.81
C THR A 84 1.32 -0.58 32.76
N SER A 85 0.32 -0.59 31.88
CA SER A 85 0.23 -1.48 30.72
C SER A 85 -0.22 -0.70 29.49
N ILE A 86 0.49 -0.92 28.38
CA ILE A 86 0.13 -0.38 27.06
C ILE A 86 -0.64 -1.47 26.32
N ILE A 87 -1.88 -1.16 25.95
CA ILE A 87 -2.82 -2.09 25.31
C ILE A 87 -3.21 -1.64 23.89
N ASP A 88 -2.71 -0.49 23.47
CA ASP A 88 -2.96 0.12 22.18
C ASP A 88 -1.63 0.41 21.44
N ASP A 89 -1.73 0.94 20.23
CA ASP A 89 -0.60 1.32 19.39
C ASP A 89 -0.08 2.74 19.69
N SER A 90 -0.32 3.24 20.91
CA SER A 90 0.14 4.55 21.34
C SER A 90 1.58 4.52 21.86
N ARG A 91 2.27 5.65 21.71
CA ARG A 91 3.54 5.96 22.37
C ARG A 91 3.30 6.84 23.60
N TYR A 92 4.05 6.60 24.66
CA TYR A 92 4.00 7.38 25.91
C TYR A 92 5.41 7.84 26.29
N PHE A 93 5.56 9.11 26.66
CA PHE A 93 6.85 9.65 27.12
C PHE A 93 6.65 10.87 28.02
N THR A 94 7.71 11.29 28.71
CA THR A 94 7.74 12.55 29.46
C THR A 94 8.53 13.58 28.65
N ASP A 95 7.94 14.74 28.40
CA ASP A 95 8.62 15.82 27.70
C ASP A 95 9.69 16.51 28.57
N ALA A 96 10.44 17.45 27.99
CA ALA A 96 11.53 18.15 28.67
C ALA A 96 11.05 19.04 29.85
N ILE A 97 9.77 19.37 29.93
CA ILE A 97 9.17 20.24 30.95
C ILE A 97 8.49 19.38 32.04
N GLY A 98 8.49 18.05 31.90
CA GLY A 98 7.94 17.11 32.86
C GLY A 98 6.48 16.73 32.60
N ASN A 99 5.88 17.13 31.47
CA ASN A 99 4.53 16.70 31.12
C ASN A 99 4.57 15.26 30.60
N VAL A 100 3.58 14.46 30.99
CA VAL A 100 3.40 13.13 30.43
C VAL A 100 2.54 13.24 29.17
N ILE A 101 3.08 12.75 28.06
CA ILE A 101 2.50 12.84 26.74
C ILE A 101 2.09 11.45 26.26
N ARG A 102 0.91 11.37 25.65
CA ARG A 102 0.49 10.24 24.82
C ARG A 102 0.40 10.67 23.36
N GLN A 103 0.99 9.90 22.46
CA GLN A 103 0.80 10.02 21.02
C GLN A 103 0.07 8.77 20.51
N ARG A 104 -1.20 8.93 20.13
CA ARG A 104 -2.02 7.85 19.57
C ARG A 104 -2.00 7.88 18.05
N ILE A 105 -1.82 6.73 17.40
CA ILE A 105 -1.90 6.62 15.95
C ILE A 105 -3.33 6.87 15.48
N MET A 106 -3.48 7.81 14.54
CA MET A 106 -4.75 8.13 13.90
C MET A 106 -4.82 7.53 12.50
N ALA A 107 -3.71 7.53 11.77
CA ALA A 107 -3.60 6.96 10.44
C ALA A 107 -2.16 6.62 10.06
N TYR A 108 -2.00 5.64 9.18
CA TYR A 108 -0.72 5.30 8.56
C TYR A 108 -0.56 6.07 7.25
N VAL A 109 0.61 6.63 7.03
CA VAL A 109 0.92 7.42 5.83
C VAL A 109 2.05 6.75 5.08
N PHE A 110 1.89 6.61 3.77
CA PHE A 110 2.95 6.20 2.86
C PHE A 110 3.26 7.29 1.85
N THR A 111 4.51 7.39 1.42
CA THR A 111 4.91 8.41 0.44
C THR A 111 5.54 7.80 -0.81
N SER A 112 5.36 8.44 -1.97
CA SER A 112 6.16 8.11 -3.15
C SER A 112 7.62 8.53 -2.96
N PRO A 113 8.59 8.00 -3.72
CA PRO A 113 9.91 8.62 -3.86
C PRO A 113 9.82 10.10 -4.26
N ALA A 114 10.89 10.86 -3.98
CA ALA A 114 10.94 12.28 -4.36
C ALA A 114 11.20 12.46 -5.86
N THR A 115 12.00 11.56 -6.44
CA THR A 115 12.35 11.63 -7.87
C THR A 115 11.93 10.38 -8.62
N LYS A 116 11.82 10.52 -9.94
CA LYS A 116 11.56 9.40 -10.83
C LYS A 116 12.69 8.37 -10.82
N ASP A 117 13.92 8.72 -10.46
CA ASP A 117 15.04 7.77 -10.57
C ASP A 117 15.24 6.91 -9.31
N GLU A 118 14.54 7.24 -8.22
CA GLU A 118 14.59 6.53 -6.93
C GLU A 118 13.72 5.26 -6.86
N GLY A 119 13.06 4.84 -7.95
CA GLY A 119 12.32 3.57 -8.02
C GLY A 119 10.85 3.67 -8.44
N ARG A 120 10.61 4.17 -9.67
CA ARG A 120 9.29 4.53 -10.26
C ARG A 120 8.12 3.62 -9.90
N ASN A 121 8.22 2.32 -10.16
CA ASN A 121 7.15 1.35 -9.86
C ASN A 121 7.46 0.50 -8.63
N ILE A 122 8.68 0.62 -8.13
CA ILE A 122 9.26 -0.24 -7.11
C ILE A 122 8.72 0.14 -5.75
N THR A 123 8.55 1.42 -5.39
CA THR A 123 8.16 1.77 -4.01
C THR A 123 6.78 1.28 -3.60
N VAL A 124 5.77 1.42 -4.46
CA VAL A 124 4.41 0.93 -4.15
C VAL A 124 4.43 -0.58 -3.98
N ALA A 125 5.08 -1.30 -4.91
CA ALA A 125 5.15 -2.75 -4.86
C ALA A 125 6.13 -3.28 -3.79
N GLN A 126 7.24 -2.61 -3.51
CA GLN A 126 8.32 -3.14 -2.67
C GLN A 126 8.30 -2.65 -1.22
N ASP A 127 7.64 -1.53 -0.92
CA ASP A 127 7.55 -1.01 0.44
C ASP A 127 6.10 -0.97 0.92
N ILE A 128 5.19 -0.32 0.19
CA ILE A 128 3.81 -0.08 0.66
C ILE A 128 3.00 -1.37 0.69
N PHE A 129 3.01 -2.13 -0.39
CA PHE A 129 2.18 -3.32 -0.52
C PHE A 129 2.59 -4.47 0.43
N PRO A 130 3.89 -4.80 0.60
CA PRO A 130 4.29 -5.82 1.57
C PRO A 130 3.86 -5.47 2.99
N ARG A 131 3.92 -4.19 3.36
CA ARG A 131 3.45 -3.72 4.66
C ARG A 131 1.95 -3.85 4.82
N LEU A 132 1.20 -3.56 3.76
CA LEU A 132 -0.24 -3.81 3.75
C LEU A 132 -0.56 -5.28 4.03
N LEU A 133 0.20 -6.22 3.44
CA LEU A 133 0.06 -7.65 3.73
C LEU A 133 0.45 -8.00 5.17
N ASP A 134 1.53 -7.42 5.68
CA ASP A 134 1.97 -7.65 7.05
C ASP A 134 0.92 -7.10 8.06
N TYR A 135 0.29 -5.96 7.77
CA TYR A 135 -0.85 -5.43 8.52
C TYR A 135 -2.09 -6.32 8.41
N ILE A 136 -2.41 -6.81 7.21
CA ILE A 136 -3.48 -7.78 6.99
C ILE A 136 -3.29 -8.97 7.92
N ASP A 137 -2.08 -9.54 7.93
CA ASP A 137 -1.74 -10.71 8.75
C ASP A 137 -1.89 -10.42 10.25
N GLN A 138 -1.36 -9.30 10.72
CA GLN A 138 -1.44 -8.88 12.12
C GLN A 138 -2.89 -8.72 12.60
N TYR A 139 -3.76 -8.14 11.76
CA TYR A 139 -5.13 -7.80 12.14
C TYR A 139 -6.19 -8.79 11.64
N ILE A 140 -5.81 -9.85 10.92
CA ILE A 140 -6.76 -10.79 10.31
C ILE A 140 -7.69 -11.45 11.33
N ASN A 141 -7.33 -11.52 12.61
CA ASN A 141 -8.17 -12.07 13.66
C ASN A 141 -8.99 -11.01 14.44
N SER A 142 -8.87 -9.72 14.07
CA SER A 142 -9.63 -8.63 14.67
C SER A 142 -11.15 -8.81 14.43
N PRO A 143 -12.00 -8.55 15.44
CA PRO A 143 -13.45 -8.63 15.31
C PRO A 143 -14.02 -7.55 14.37
N SER A 144 -13.42 -6.35 14.36
CA SER A 144 -13.82 -5.20 13.53
C SER A 144 -12.87 -5.00 12.35
N TYR A 145 -12.61 -6.06 11.61
CA TYR A 145 -11.49 -6.12 10.67
C TYR A 145 -11.58 -5.11 9.51
N THR A 146 -10.64 -4.16 9.52
CA THR A 146 -10.11 -3.47 8.32
C THR A 146 -8.63 -3.80 8.17
N TYR A 147 -7.99 -3.44 7.04
CA TYR A 147 -6.60 -3.80 6.74
C TYR A 147 -5.61 -3.56 7.90
N ALA A 148 -5.79 -2.45 8.63
CA ALA A 148 -4.94 -2.13 9.77
C ALA A 148 -5.69 -1.47 10.94
N ASN A 149 -7.03 -1.58 10.99
CA ASN A 149 -7.93 -0.84 11.91
C ASN A 149 -7.84 0.70 11.86
N HIS A 150 -6.87 1.26 11.14
CA HIS A 150 -6.68 2.69 10.88
C HIS A 150 -6.72 3.00 9.37
N PRO A 151 -7.10 4.22 8.96
CA PRO A 151 -7.02 4.66 7.58
C PRO A 151 -5.58 4.69 7.05
N PHE A 152 -5.44 4.45 5.75
CA PHE A 152 -4.19 4.63 5.02
C PHE A 152 -4.25 5.87 4.13
N TYR A 153 -3.18 6.66 4.15
CA TYR A 153 -2.97 7.76 3.21
C TYR A 153 -1.76 7.46 2.33
N TYR A 154 -1.86 7.83 1.06
CA TYR A 154 -0.71 7.83 0.16
C TYR A 154 -0.45 9.24 -0.37
N ILE A 155 0.73 9.77 -0.06
CA ILE A 155 1.16 11.10 -0.50
C ILE A 155 2.15 10.96 -1.65
N SER A 156 1.77 11.42 -2.84
CA SER A 156 2.71 11.51 -3.96
C SER A 156 3.57 12.77 -3.83
N LEU A 157 4.88 12.57 -3.66
CA LEU A 157 5.91 13.61 -3.59
C LEU A 157 6.53 13.91 -4.97
N MET A 158 6.22 13.11 -5.99
CA MET A 158 6.81 13.27 -7.31
C MET A 158 6.27 14.52 -8.01
N THR A 159 7.17 15.36 -8.51
CA THR A 159 6.78 16.46 -9.37
C THR A 159 6.50 15.93 -10.78
N PRO A 160 5.46 16.46 -11.47
CA PRO A 160 5.11 16.03 -12.82
C PRO A 160 6.04 16.64 -13.88
N SER A 161 7.25 17.10 -13.56
CA SER A 161 8.19 17.59 -14.58
C SER A 161 8.48 16.45 -15.57
N GLY A 162 7.82 16.51 -16.73
CA GLY A 162 7.81 15.45 -17.76
C GLY A 162 6.70 14.38 -17.67
N GLN A 163 5.59 14.62 -16.95
CA GLN A 163 4.43 13.73 -16.74
C GLN A 163 4.77 12.37 -16.09
N LEU A 164 3.87 11.82 -15.29
CA LEU A 164 4.06 10.49 -14.71
C LEU A 164 3.87 9.38 -15.77
N GLN A 165 4.48 8.22 -15.56
CA GLN A 165 4.29 7.06 -16.43
C GLN A 165 2.98 6.34 -16.10
N ALA A 166 2.33 5.74 -17.11
CA ALA A 166 1.05 5.04 -16.93
C ALA A 166 1.11 3.92 -15.88
N SER A 167 2.24 3.21 -15.76
CA SER A 167 2.42 2.17 -14.74
C SER A 167 2.35 2.70 -13.31
N LEU A 168 2.86 3.91 -13.07
CA LEU A 168 2.80 4.55 -11.76
C LEU A 168 1.39 5.02 -11.45
N LEU A 169 0.73 5.65 -12.42
CA LEU A 169 -0.67 6.08 -12.28
C LEU A 169 -1.60 4.87 -12.07
N SER A 170 -1.31 3.75 -12.73
CA SER A 170 -2.04 2.49 -12.54
C SER A 170 -1.88 1.95 -11.12
N ASN A 171 -0.67 2.01 -10.55
CA ASN A 171 -0.47 1.67 -9.14
C ASN A 171 -1.25 2.61 -8.19
N TYR A 172 -1.35 3.90 -8.52
CA TYR A 172 -2.13 4.86 -7.70
C TYR A 172 -3.63 4.58 -7.76
N ALA A 173 -4.15 4.24 -8.94
CA ALA A 173 -5.54 3.80 -9.10
C ALA A 173 -5.81 2.54 -8.26
N ARG A 174 -4.88 1.58 -8.23
CA ARG A 174 -4.99 0.36 -7.43
C ARG A 174 -4.95 0.62 -5.93
N LEU A 175 -4.05 1.49 -5.46
CA LEU A 175 -4.05 1.90 -4.05
C LEU A 175 -5.37 2.58 -3.67
N ASN A 176 -5.93 3.42 -4.55
CA ASN A 176 -7.23 4.03 -4.33
C ASN A 176 -8.35 2.98 -4.23
N GLN A 177 -8.31 1.94 -5.08
CA GLN A 177 -9.20 0.78 -4.93
C GLN A 177 -9.02 0.08 -3.58
N LEU A 178 -7.83 0.08 -2.98
CA LEU A 178 -7.59 -0.49 -1.65
C LEU A 178 -7.96 0.48 -0.50
N ASP A 179 -8.77 1.50 -0.79
CA ASP A 179 -9.20 2.55 0.15
C ASP A 179 -8.05 3.38 0.76
N PHE A 180 -6.93 3.51 0.03
CA PHE A 180 -5.89 4.48 0.38
C PHE A 180 -6.34 5.87 -0.07
N GLU A 181 -6.37 6.81 0.87
CA GLU A 181 -6.66 8.20 0.55
C GLU A 181 -5.45 8.84 -0.14
N TYR A 182 -5.61 9.09 -1.44
CA TYR A 182 -4.58 9.66 -2.28
C TYR A 182 -4.49 11.18 -2.10
N ILE A 183 -3.29 11.67 -1.82
CA ILE A 183 -2.96 13.09 -1.68
C ILE A 183 -1.85 13.43 -2.68
N GLU A 184 -2.13 14.42 -3.52
CA GLU A 184 -1.16 14.96 -4.45
C GLU A 184 -0.44 16.13 -3.80
N LEU A 185 0.87 15.99 -3.55
CA LEU A 185 1.65 17.18 -3.24
C LEU A 185 1.83 18.05 -4.48
N PHE A 186 1.89 17.45 -5.67
CA PHE A 186 1.94 18.19 -6.92
C PHE A 186 0.92 17.58 -7.89
N PRO A 187 0.05 18.40 -8.53
CA PRO A 187 -1.01 17.87 -9.38
C PRO A 187 -0.49 16.96 -10.49
N THR A 188 -0.97 15.73 -10.57
CA THR A 188 -0.57 14.80 -11.65
C THR A 188 -1.43 14.96 -12.91
N GLY A 189 -2.54 15.70 -12.80
CA GLY A 189 -3.56 15.83 -13.84
C GLY A 189 -4.59 14.71 -13.85
N VAL A 190 -4.49 13.73 -12.94
CA VAL A 190 -5.45 12.64 -12.78
C VAL A 190 -6.21 12.82 -11.47
N ASN A 191 -7.53 12.90 -11.54
CA ASN A 191 -8.35 13.00 -10.33
C ASN A 191 -8.75 11.61 -9.82
N PHE A 192 -7.86 10.98 -9.05
CA PHE A 192 -8.13 9.67 -8.44
C PHE A 192 -9.31 9.69 -7.46
N SER A 193 -9.64 10.84 -6.85
CA SER A 193 -10.81 10.95 -5.97
C SER A 193 -12.14 10.83 -6.72
N LYS A 194 -12.12 10.96 -8.05
CA LYS A 194 -13.28 10.76 -8.92
C LYS A 194 -13.29 9.41 -9.63
N MET A 195 -12.36 8.51 -9.30
CA MET A 195 -12.38 7.17 -9.84
C MET A 195 -13.72 6.49 -9.49
N PRO A 196 -14.45 5.94 -10.49
CA PRO A 196 -15.70 5.25 -10.22
C PRO A 196 -15.49 4.04 -9.30
N ARG A 197 -16.52 3.73 -8.51
CA ARG A 197 -16.49 2.62 -7.55
C ARG A 197 -17.07 1.33 -8.11
N ASP A 198 -17.82 1.41 -9.20
CA ASP A 198 -18.32 0.26 -9.93
C ASP A 198 -17.24 -0.37 -10.81
N VAL A 199 -17.41 -1.65 -11.15
CA VAL A 199 -16.41 -2.44 -11.88
C VAL A 199 -16.12 -1.83 -13.26
N GLU A 200 -17.15 -1.53 -14.03
CA GLU A 200 -16.99 -1.00 -15.40
C GLU A 200 -16.28 0.35 -15.41
N GLY A 201 -16.75 1.30 -14.59
CA GLY A 201 -16.16 2.63 -14.50
C GLY A 201 -14.73 2.62 -13.96
N ALA A 202 -14.41 1.73 -13.00
CA ALA A 202 -13.06 1.58 -12.49
C ALA A 202 -12.10 1.03 -13.56
N ILE A 203 -12.52 0.00 -14.30
CA ILE A 203 -11.75 -0.60 -15.40
C ILE A 203 -11.53 0.44 -16.51
N ASP A 204 -12.58 1.16 -16.91
CA ASP A 204 -12.48 2.23 -17.92
C ASP A 204 -11.53 3.34 -17.47
N PHE A 205 -11.63 3.78 -16.21
CA PHE A 205 -10.72 4.78 -15.64
C PHE A 205 -9.25 4.32 -15.72
N ILE A 206 -8.95 3.07 -15.35
CA ILE A 206 -7.58 2.51 -15.40
C ILE A 206 -7.09 2.41 -16.85
N ALA A 207 -7.93 1.96 -17.77
CA ALA A 207 -7.59 1.83 -19.19
C ALA A 207 -7.24 3.19 -19.81
N ASN A 208 -7.98 4.24 -19.45
CA ASN A 208 -7.83 5.59 -19.98
C ASN A 208 -6.85 6.49 -19.20
N LEU A 209 -6.05 5.94 -18.29
CA LEU A 209 -5.00 6.71 -17.63
C LEU A 209 -4.03 7.34 -18.65
N PRO A 210 -3.51 8.56 -18.41
CA PRO A 210 -2.57 9.20 -19.31
C PRO A 210 -1.41 8.28 -19.72
N ARG A 211 -1.18 8.17 -21.04
CA ARG A 211 -0.13 7.35 -21.67
C ARG A 211 -0.32 5.84 -21.47
N SER A 212 -1.46 5.40 -20.97
CA SER A 212 -1.84 3.99 -20.99
C SER A 212 -1.89 3.49 -22.44
N ARG A 213 -1.44 2.25 -22.64
CA ARG A 213 -1.58 1.51 -23.90
C ARG A 213 -2.55 0.35 -23.76
N LYS A 214 -3.19 0.22 -22.60
CA LYS A 214 -4.15 -0.85 -22.30
C LYS A 214 -5.52 -0.45 -22.81
N THR A 215 -6.20 -1.39 -23.44
CA THR A 215 -7.64 -1.32 -23.68
C THR A 215 -8.41 -1.72 -22.43
N ILE A 216 -9.73 -1.47 -22.41
CA ILE A 216 -10.63 -1.99 -21.36
C ILE A 216 -10.46 -3.51 -21.23
N SER A 217 -10.39 -4.23 -22.36
CA SER A 217 -10.21 -5.69 -22.37
C SER A 217 -8.89 -6.12 -21.72
N ASP A 218 -7.80 -5.36 -21.92
CA ASP A 218 -6.48 -5.65 -21.32
C ASP A 218 -6.42 -5.38 -19.81
N VAL A 219 -7.40 -4.64 -19.27
CA VAL A 219 -7.57 -4.41 -17.84
C VAL A 219 -8.54 -5.43 -17.24
N GLN A 220 -9.58 -5.80 -17.99
CA GLN A 220 -10.61 -6.74 -17.56
C GLN A 220 -10.10 -8.20 -17.51
N VAL A 221 -9.22 -8.58 -18.46
CA VAL A 221 -8.68 -9.94 -18.57
C VAL A 221 -7.16 -9.88 -18.65
N THR A 222 -6.50 -10.62 -17.76
CA THR A 222 -5.05 -10.67 -17.63
C THR A 222 -4.58 -12.12 -17.45
N ASP A 223 -3.26 -12.33 -17.37
CA ASP A 223 -2.73 -13.65 -17.02
C ASP A 223 -2.97 -14.01 -15.53
N GLU A 224 -3.48 -13.05 -14.75
CA GLU A 224 -3.65 -13.13 -13.30
C GLU A 224 -5.12 -13.21 -12.85
N TYR A 225 -6.07 -12.70 -13.65
CA TYR A 225 -7.49 -12.74 -13.37
C TYR A 225 -8.35 -12.46 -14.61
N GLU A 226 -9.63 -12.78 -14.50
CA GLU A 226 -10.67 -12.48 -15.48
C GLU A 226 -11.92 -11.92 -14.80
N PHE A 227 -12.37 -10.75 -15.24
CA PHE A 227 -13.68 -10.19 -14.88
C PHE A 227 -14.72 -10.56 -15.94
N ASP A 228 -15.69 -11.37 -15.54
CA ASP A 228 -16.94 -11.54 -16.27
C ASP A 228 -17.96 -10.53 -15.75
N VAL A 229 -18.06 -9.40 -16.44
CA VAL A 229 -19.00 -8.32 -16.09
C VAL A 229 -20.46 -8.79 -16.24
N ILE A 230 -20.73 -9.67 -17.20
CA ILE A 230 -22.09 -10.12 -17.52
C ILE A 230 -22.59 -11.06 -16.42
N ASN A 231 -21.80 -12.06 -16.07
CA ASN A 231 -22.15 -13.03 -15.03
C ASN A 231 -21.78 -12.55 -13.61
N LYS A 232 -21.26 -11.34 -13.48
CA LYS A 232 -20.76 -10.74 -12.23
C LYS A 232 -19.82 -11.68 -11.47
N LYS A 233 -18.78 -12.16 -12.15
CA LYS A 233 -17.79 -13.07 -11.59
C LYS A 233 -16.37 -12.55 -11.79
N LEU A 234 -15.55 -12.65 -10.76
CA LEU A 234 -14.09 -12.50 -10.82
C LEU A 234 -13.45 -13.87 -10.65
N THR A 235 -12.63 -14.29 -11.59
CA THR A 235 -11.82 -15.51 -11.48
C THR A 235 -10.35 -15.12 -11.29
N ILE A 236 -9.70 -15.59 -10.24
CA ILE A 236 -8.27 -15.38 -9.97
C ILE A 236 -7.48 -16.60 -10.45
N LEU A 237 -6.52 -16.37 -11.33
CA LEU A 237 -5.80 -17.40 -12.07
C LEU A 237 -4.42 -17.68 -11.45
N SER A 238 -3.98 -18.95 -11.47
CA SER A 238 -2.65 -19.36 -10.98
C SER A 238 -1.66 -19.73 -12.09
N GLY A 239 -2.03 -19.54 -13.37
CA GLY A 239 -1.22 -19.97 -14.53
C GLY A 239 0.19 -19.36 -14.56
N THR A 240 0.34 -18.09 -14.17
CA THR A 240 1.67 -17.44 -14.08
C THR A 240 2.54 -17.95 -12.93
N LEU A 241 1.97 -18.73 -12.02
CA LEU A 241 2.60 -19.27 -10.81
C LEU A 241 2.98 -20.75 -10.93
N LEU A 242 2.78 -21.39 -12.08
CA LEU A 242 3.06 -22.81 -12.29
C LEU A 242 4.42 -23.25 -11.74
N VAL A 243 4.46 -24.41 -11.07
CA VAL A 243 5.69 -25.03 -10.55
C VAL A 243 5.78 -26.50 -10.93
N ASN A 244 6.83 -26.87 -11.65
CA ASN A 244 7.19 -28.26 -11.94
C ASN A 244 8.72 -28.43 -11.83
N LEU A 245 9.16 -28.79 -10.63
CA LEU A 245 10.58 -28.97 -10.30
C LEU A 245 11.23 -30.10 -11.11
N THR A 246 10.50 -31.19 -11.37
CA THR A 246 11.01 -32.37 -12.09
C THR A 246 11.37 -32.06 -13.54
N HIS A 247 10.52 -31.29 -14.23
CA HIS A 247 10.69 -30.96 -15.64
C HIS A 247 11.30 -29.58 -15.86
N ASN A 248 11.70 -28.89 -14.78
CA ASN A 248 12.22 -27.52 -14.81
C ASN A 248 11.30 -26.56 -15.58
N ASN A 249 9.99 -26.70 -15.38
CA ASN A 249 8.97 -25.88 -16.02
C ASN A 249 8.31 -24.98 -14.97
N PHE A 250 8.32 -23.67 -15.21
CA PHE A 250 7.85 -22.65 -14.27
C PHE A 250 7.02 -21.60 -15.01
N GLY A 251 6.00 -21.10 -14.34
CA GLY A 251 5.26 -19.92 -14.78
C GLY A 251 6.15 -18.67 -14.79
N ARG A 252 5.75 -17.64 -15.52
CA ARG A 252 6.55 -16.42 -15.76
C ARG A 252 7.04 -15.74 -14.47
N LYS A 253 6.34 -15.90 -13.34
CA LYS A 253 6.64 -15.26 -12.05
C LYS A 253 7.42 -16.15 -11.08
N VAL A 254 7.70 -17.40 -11.44
CA VAL A 254 8.38 -18.36 -10.58
C VAL A 254 9.66 -18.83 -11.27
N GLU A 255 10.68 -19.09 -10.48
CA GLU A 255 11.97 -19.59 -10.95
C GLU A 255 12.52 -20.65 -10.00
N ARG A 256 13.49 -21.43 -10.51
CA ARG A 256 14.27 -22.32 -9.68
C ARG A 256 15.33 -21.53 -8.92
N THR A 257 15.26 -21.59 -7.60
CA THR A 257 16.26 -21.00 -6.72
C THR A 257 17.58 -21.76 -6.78
N ARG A 258 18.67 -21.13 -6.35
CA ARG A 258 19.99 -21.78 -6.21
C ARG A 258 19.99 -23.00 -5.28
N ARG A 259 19.03 -23.07 -4.36
CA ARG A 259 18.86 -24.20 -3.42
C ARG A 259 18.05 -25.36 -4.02
N GLY A 260 17.63 -25.25 -5.29
CA GLY A 260 16.91 -26.30 -6.00
C GLY A 260 15.38 -26.22 -5.89
N ASN A 261 14.86 -25.42 -4.94
CA ASN A 261 13.43 -25.19 -4.71
C ASN A 261 12.86 -24.13 -5.66
N ALA A 262 11.54 -24.02 -5.74
CA ALA A 262 10.85 -22.91 -6.38
C ALA A 262 10.93 -21.63 -5.53
N GLY A 263 10.90 -20.49 -6.20
CA GLY A 263 10.83 -19.17 -5.58
C GLY A 263 10.31 -18.14 -6.57
N PHE A 264 9.77 -17.04 -6.06
CA PHE A 264 9.32 -15.95 -6.92
C PHE A 264 10.50 -15.24 -7.58
N LYS A 265 10.37 -15.00 -8.88
CA LYS A 265 11.36 -14.28 -9.68
C LYS A 265 11.43 -12.82 -9.24
N GLY A 266 12.59 -12.39 -8.74
CA GLY A 266 12.84 -10.97 -8.44
C GLY A 266 11.89 -10.37 -7.40
N SER A 267 10.96 -9.51 -7.81
CA SER A 267 9.88 -8.95 -6.97
C SER A 267 8.50 -9.06 -7.65
N GLU A 268 8.36 -10.00 -8.59
CA GLU A 268 7.16 -10.19 -9.40
C GLU A 268 5.91 -10.50 -8.59
N GLU A 269 6.07 -11.13 -7.42
CA GLU A 269 4.97 -11.48 -6.52
C GLU A 269 4.21 -10.23 -6.06
N LYS A 270 4.92 -9.12 -5.85
CA LYS A 270 4.34 -7.93 -5.26
C LYS A 270 3.43 -7.17 -6.23
N PHE A 271 3.82 -7.14 -7.51
CA PHE A 271 3.00 -6.57 -8.57
C PHE A 271 1.78 -7.42 -8.86
N TYR A 272 1.97 -8.75 -8.86
CA TYR A 272 0.87 -9.72 -8.97
C TYR A 272 -0.16 -9.49 -7.86
N TRP A 273 0.29 -9.42 -6.60
CA TRP A 273 -0.61 -9.28 -5.47
C TRP A 273 -1.32 -7.93 -5.42
N LEU A 274 -0.64 -6.83 -5.76
CA LEU A 274 -1.28 -5.51 -5.82
C LEU A 274 -2.43 -5.52 -6.83
N ASP A 275 -2.22 -6.16 -7.99
CA ASP A 275 -3.27 -6.32 -9.00
C ASP A 275 -4.44 -7.13 -8.46
N VAL A 276 -4.16 -8.36 -8.05
CA VAL A 276 -5.17 -9.33 -7.62
C VAL A 276 -5.96 -8.82 -6.42
N LEU A 277 -5.30 -8.23 -5.41
CA LEU A 277 -5.98 -7.67 -4.25
C LEU A 277 -6.86 -6.46 -4.62
N SER A 278 -6.38 -5.56 -5.48
CA SER A 278 -7.16 -4.39 -5.91
C SER A 278 -8.43 -4.79 -6.66
N MET A 279 -8.34 -5.82 -7.50
CA MET A 279 -9.45 -6.36 -8.26
C MET A 279 -10.40 -7.19 -7.39
N PHE A 280 -9.86 -7.96 -6.43
CA PHE A 280 -10.65 -8.65 -5.41
C PHE A 280 -11.55 -7.67 -4.64
N GLU A 281 -11.01 -6.55 -4.14
CA GLU A 281 -11.81 -5.54 -3.43
C GLU A 281 -12.85 -4.87 -4.30
N LEU A 282 -12.51 -4.60 -5.56
CA LEU A 282 -13.44 -4.02 -6.51
C LEU A 282 -14.63 -4.98 -6.76
N ALA A 283 -14.35 -6.26 -6.96
CA ALA A 283 -15.37 -7.30 -7.13
C ALA A 283 -16.24 -7.45 -5.87
N LEU A 284 -15.61 -7.52 -4.69
CA LEU A 284 -16.28 -7.70 -3.41
C LEU A 284 -17.27 -6.55 -3.13
N ARG A 285 -16.84 -5.29 -3.28
CA ARG A 285 -17.70 -4.12 -3.05
C ARG A 285 -18.87 -4.02 -4.04
N ASN A 286 -18.75 -4.65 -5.20
CA ASN A 286 -19.78 -4.66 -6.23
C ASN A 286 -20.63 -5.94 -6.25
N ASN A 287 -20.49 -6.79 -5.22
CA ASN A 287 -21.22 -8.06 -5.07
C ASN A 287 -21.04 -8.98 -6.28
N TYR A 288 -19.78 -9.20 -6.68
CA TYR A 288 -19.40 -10.21 -7.67
C TYR A 288 -19.11 -11.53 -6.95
N GLU A 289 -19.41 -12.66 -7.60
CA GLU A 289 -18.86 -13.95 -7.21
C GLU A 289 -17.34 -13.91 -7.39
N ILE A 290 -16.59 -14.42 -6.43
CA ILE A 290 -15.12 -14.47 -6.51
C ILE A 290 -14.67 -15.92 -6.44
N ASP A 291 -14.06 -16.39 -7.53
CA ASP A 291 -13.48 -17.71 -7.64
C ASP A 291 -11.95 -17.61 -7.59
N TYR A 292 -11.38 -18.07 -6.48
CA TYR A 292 -9.93 -18.15 -6.27
C TYR A 292 -9.45 -19.59 -6.05
N SER A 293 -10.26 -20.57 -6.44
CA SER A 293 -9.99 -22.00 -6.23
C SER A 293 -8.65 -22.45 -6.81
N GLN A 294 -8.34 -22.04 -8.05
CA GLN A 294 -7.07 -22.34 -8.70
C GLN A 294 -5.85 -21.85 -7.91
N LEU A 295 -6.00 -20.70 -7.23
CA LEU A 295 -4.94 -20.11 -6.44
C LEU A 295 -4.76 -20.84 -5.10
N TRP A 296 -5.86 -21.23 -4.47
CA TRP A 296 -5.88 -22.01 -3.24
C TRP A 296 -5.28 -23.40 -3.45
N ASP A 297 -5.68 -24.07 -4.53
CA ASP A 297 -5.15 -25.39 -4.91
C ASP A 297 -3.66 -25.33 -5.20
N TRP A 298 -3.23 -24.30 -5.95
CA TRP A 298 -1.82 -24.06 -6.20
C TRP A 298 -1.02 -23.92 -4.89
N TYR A 299 -1.49 -23.10 -3.95
CA TYR A 299 -0.80 -22.89 -2.67
C TYR A 299 -0.69 -24.21 -1.87
N ASN A 300 -1.80 -24.94 -1.72
CA ASN A 300 -1.84 -26.19 -0.97
C ASN A 300 -0.94 -27.27 -1.58
N GLN A 301 -0.93 -27.40 -2.90
CA GLN A 301 -0.06 -28.34 -3.59
C GLN A 301 1.40 -28.03 -3.27
N ASN A 302 1.80 -26.77 -3.45
CA ASN A 302 3.18 -26.35 -3.27
C ASN A 302 3.66 -26.44 -1.81
N GLN A 303 2.76 -26.19 -0.84
CA GLN A 303 2.99 -26.38 0.59
C GLN A 303 3.17 -27.87 0.94
N ARG A 304 2.26 -28.75 0.48
CA ARG A 304 2.31 -30.19 0.78
C ARG A 304 3.60 -30.87 0.32
N VAL A 305 4.11 -30.48 -0.85
CA VAL A 305 5.35 -31.04 -1.40
C VAL A 305 6.60 -30.26 -1.00
N ASN A 306 6.49 -29.24 -0.13
CA ASN A 306 7.60 -28.36 0.28
C ASN A 306 8.43 -27.85 -0.91
N SER A 307 7.74 -27.51 -2.01
CA SER A 307 8.39 -27.13 -3.28
C SER A 307 8.98 -25.73 -3.25
N PHE A 308 8.41 -24.83 -2.43
CA PHE A 308 8.93 -23.49 -2.20
C PHE A 308 9.92 -23.49 -1.04
N GLY A 309 10.99 -22.70 -1.15
CA GLY A 309 11.93 -22.51 -0.04
C GLY A 309 11.31 -21.72 1.12
N ASN A 310 11.94 -21.81 2.30
CA ASN A 310 11.56 -21.11 3.54
C ASN A 310 11.81 -19.58 3.50
N GLY A 311 11.54 -18.92 2.39
CA GLY A 311 11.66 -17.46 2.27
C GLY A 311 10.34 -16.76 2.60
N ASP A 312 10.42 -15.53 3.11
CA ASP A 312 9.29 -14.74 3.63
C ASP A 312 8.18 -14.45 2.61
N LYS A 313 8.44 -14.66 1.31
CA LYS A 313 7.49 -14.38 0.23
C LYS A 313 6.36 -15.40 0.13
N PHE A 314 6.64 -16.67 0.40
CA PHE A 314 5.62 -17.72 0.29
C PHE A 314 4.62 -17.68 1.45
N PRO A 315 5.04 -17.49 2.72
CA PRO A 315 4.12 -17.25 3.84
C PRO A 315 3.20 -16.05 3.64
N ARG A 316 3.69 -14.93 3.07
CA ARG A 316 2.84 -13.77 2.75
C ARG A 316 1.70 -14.09 1.77
N PHE A 317 1.87 -15.12 0.93
CA PHE A 317 0.81 -15.62 0.05
C PHE A 317 -0.32 -16.26 0.85
N GLU A 318 0.01 -16.95 1.95
CA GLU A 318 -0.96 -17.52 2.87
C GLU A 318 -1.83 -16.44 3.52
N SER A 319 -1.22 -15.33 3.96
CA SER A 319 -1.95 -14.20 4.56
C SER A 319 -2.96 -13.60 3.58
N LEU A 320 -2.59 -13.45 2.30
CA LEU A 320 -3.50 -13.01 1.25
C LEU A 320 -4.66 -13.99 1.00
N LEU A 321 -4.38 -15.29 1.02
CA LEU A 321 -5.42 -16.30 0.84
C LEU A 321 -6.37 -16.37 2.03
N LYS A 322 -5.86 -16.34 3.26
CA LYS A 322 -6.68 -16.23 4.48
C LYS A 322 -7.54 -14.97 4.46
N TYR A 323 -7.02 -13.88 3.90
CA TYR A 323 -7.78 -12.65 3.71
C TYR A 323 -8.97 -12.85 2.77
N PHE A 324 -8.75 -13.46 1.59
CA PHE A 324 -9.83 -13.77 0.64
C PHE A 324 -10.90 -14.66 1.26
N ASP A 325 -10.48 -15.71 1.97
CA ASP A 325 -11.37 -16.62 2.68
C ASP A 325 -12.21 -15.87 3.71
N LYS A 326 -11.58 -15.09 4.61
CA LYS A 326 -12.31 -14.30 5.62
C LYS A 326 -13.32 -13.32 5.02
N LYS A 327 -12.99 -12.69 3.89
CA LYS A 327 -13.86 -11.68 3.24
C LYS A 327 -14.99 -12.31 2.43
N THR A 328 -14.79 -13.48 1.85
CA THR A 328 -15.82 -14.19 1.06
C THR A 328 -16.76 -15.03 1.94
N LEU A 329 -16.32 -15.47 3.13
CA LEU A 329 -17.16 -16.14 4.13
C LEU A 329 -18.20 -15.22 4.81
N LYS A 330 -18.07 -13.89 4.65
CA LYS A 330 -18.98 -12.88 5.24
C LYS A 330 -20.01 -12.32 4.23
N GLY A 331 -20.31 -13.07 3.16
CA GLY A 331 -21.45 -12.83 2.29
C GLY A 331 -22.77 -13.20 2.94
#